data_AF-A0A504JTX6-F1
#
_entry.id   AF-A0A504JTX6-F1
#
_cell.length_a   1.000
_cell.length_b   1.000
_cell.length_c   1.000
_cell.angle_alpha   90.00
_cell.angle_beta   90.00
_cell.angle_gamma   90.00
#
_symmetry.space_group_name_H-M   'P 1'
#
loop_
_entity.id
_entity.type
_entity.pdbx_description
1 polymer ?
#
loop_
_entity_poly.entity_id
_entity_poly.type
_entity_poly.pdbx_seq_one_letter_code
_entity_poly.pdbx_strand_id
1 'polypeptide(L)' 'MKYDEPLGDWISLPKPWLELRQGMREEVAADAGEIHTYDGGRLIRIDGVWEVLKSGDHNDADVVLNALRKPN' A
#
# COMPACT_ATOMS: atom_id res chain seq x y z
N MET A 1 -13.39 -4.80 -16.54
CA MET A 1 -11.99 -4.36 -16.66
C MET A 1 -11.13 -5.56 -16.34
N LYS A 2 -10.30 -6.03 -17.29
CA LYS A 2 -9.28 -7.04 -16.99
C LYS A 2 -8.13 -6.26 -16.36
N TYR A 3 -8.02 -6.29 -15.04
CA TYR A 3 -6.78 -5.88 -14.39
C TYR A 3 -5.81 -7.04 -14.60
N ASP A 4 -4.68 -6.76 -15.25
CA ASP A 4 -3.54 -7.68 -15.24
C ASP A 4 -3.22 -8.00 -13.77
N GLU A 5 -2.89 -9.27 -13.50
CA GLU A 5 -2.74 -9.80 -12.14
C GLU A 5 -1.76 -8.91 -11.33
N PRO A 6 -2.07 -8.56 -10.07
CA PRO A 6 -1.20 -7.71 -9.27
C PRO A 6 0.21 -8.31 -9.21
N LEU A 7 1.20 -7.48 -9.52
CA LEU A 7 2.62 -7.83 -9.44
C LEU A 7 3.03 -7.95 -7.96
N GLY A 8 2.72 -9.08 -7.33
CA GLY A 8 3.10 -9.42 -5.95
C GLY A 8 1.93 -9.88 -5.07
N ASP A 9 2.26 -10.46 -3.92
CA ASP A 9 1.28 -10.87 -2.92
C ASP A 9 0.58 -9.65 -2.29
N TRP A 10 -0.64 -9.86 -1.79
CA TRP A 10 -1.33 -8.83 -1.01
C TRP A 10 -0.89 -8.90 0.46
N ILE A 11 -0.65 -7.73 1.07
CA ILE A 11 -0.23 -7.61 2.47
C ILE A 11 -1.25 -6.79 3.25
N SER A 12 -1.67 -7.27 4.42
CA SER A 12 -2.46 -6.51 5.37
C SER A 12 -1.57 -5.89 6.45
N LEU A 13 -1.72 -4.58 6.66
CA LEU A 13 -0.99 -3.85 7.68
C LEU A 13 -1.60 -4.13 9.06
N PRO A 14 -0.80 -4.59 10.05
CA PRO A 14 -1.32 -4.90 11.38
C PRO A 14 -1.61 -3.65 12.23
N LYS A 15 -1.22 -2.47 11.75
CA LYS A 15 -1.36 -1.15 12.40
C LYS A 15 -1.16 -0.04 11.37
N PRO A 16 -1.49 1.23 11.70
CA PRO A 16 -1.29 2.36 10.80
C PRO A 16 0.16 2.46 10.30
N TRP A 17 0.33 2.91 9.04
CA TRP A 17 1.63 2.96 8.36
C TRP A 17 2.72 3.69 9.18
N LEU A 18 2.35 4.80 9.80
CA LEU A 18 3.24 5.64 10.60
C LEU A 18 3.70 4.99 11.91
N GLU A 19 3.05 3.90 12.34
CA GLU A 19 3.43 3.13 13.52
C GLU A 19 4.24 1.87 13.18
N LEU A 20 4.36 1.53 11.89
CA LEU A 20 5.23 0.45 11.43
C LEU A 20 6.70 0.83 11.66
N ARG A 21 7.53 -0.17 11.96
CA ARG A 21 8.98 0.02 12.02
C ARG A 21 9.51 0.20 10.60
N GLN A 22 10.60 0.95 10.44
CA GLN A 22 11.17 1.26 9.14
C GLN A 22 11.43 0.01 8.28
N GLY A 23 12.08 -1.03 8.83
CA GLY A 23 12.34 -2.27 8.07
C GLY A 23 11.07 -2.94 7.54
N MET A 24 9.98 -2.91 8.30
CA MET A 24 8.70 -3.46 7.84
C MET A 24 8.08 -2.62 6.72
N ARG A 25 8.25 -1.29 6.74
CA ARG A 25 7.80 -0.43 5.63
C ARG A 25 8.59 -0.71 4.36
N GLU A 26 9.90 -0.95 4.49
CA GLU A 26 10.78 -1.29 3.38
C GLU A 26 10.43 -2.65 2.77
N GLU A 27 10.19 -3.67 3.61
CA GLU A 27 9.69 -4.99 3.18
C GLU A 27 8.36 -4.88 2.43
N VAL A 28 7.37 -4.17 3.00
CA VAL A 28 6.07 -3.97 2.34
C VAL A 28 6.22 -3.23 1.01
N ALA A 29 7.06 -2.20 0.94
CA ALA A 29 7.27 -1.44 -0.29
C ALA A 29 8.00 -2.25 -1.38
N ALA A 30 8.82 -3.22 -0.99
CA ALA A 30 9.56 -4.09 -1.90
C ALA A 30 8.70 -5.24 -2.44
N ASP A 31 7.95 -5.90 -1.55
CA ASP A 31 7.34 -7.21 -1.84
C ASP A 31 5.84 -7.13 -2.19
N ALA A 32 5.13 -6.07 -1.75
CA ALA A 32 3.69 -5.99 -1.94
C ALA A 32 3.30 -5.66 -3.39
N GLY A 33 2.35 -6.44 -3.93
CA GLY A 33 1.57 -6.10 -5.12
C GLY A 33 0.25 -5.41 -4.77
N GLU A 34 -0.27 -5.66 -3.56
CA GLU A 34 -1.44 -4.98 -3.01
C GLU A 34 -1.24 -4.75 -1.50
N ILE A 35 -1.69 -3.60 -0.98
CA ILE A 35 -1.61 -3.25 0.44
C ILE A 35 -3.01 -2.99 0.97
N HIS A 36 -3.42 -3.72 2.02
CA HIS A 36 -4.63 -3.45 2.78
C HIS A 36 -4.23 -2.70 4.04
N THR A 37 -4.70 -1.47 4.18
CA THR A 37 -4.40 -0.65 5.36
C THR A 37 -5.20 -1.09 6.57
N TYR A 38 -4.74 -0.67 7.75
CA TYR A 38 -5.33 -1.06 9.02
C TYR A 38 -6.79 -0.61 9.17
N ASP A 39 -7.13 0.55 8.59
CA ASP A 39 -8.48 1.12 8.55
C ASP A 39 -9.34 0.61 7.37
N GLY A 40 -8.94 -0.48 6.73
CA GLY A 40 -9.69 -1.11 5.64
C GLY A 40 -9.61 -0.37 4.30
N GLY A 41 -8.63 0.51 4.12
CA GLY A 41 -8.21 1.02 2.82
C GLY A 41 -7.38 0.00 2.03
N ARG A 42 -7.21 0.25 0.72
CA ARG A 42 -6.58 -0.66 -0.22
C ARG A 42 -5.80 0.11 -1.28
N LEU A 43 -4.56 -0.32 -1.52
CA LEU A 43 -3.71 0.13 -2.63
C LEU A 43 -3.31 -1.06 -3.49
N ILE A 44 -3.19 -0.86 -4.80
CA ILE A 44 -2.68 -1.86 -5.74
C ILE A 44 -1.51 -1.28 -6.52
N ARG A 45 -0.55 -2.13 -6.88
CA ARG A 45 0.58 -1.77 -7.73
C ARG A 45 0.31 -2.24 -9.17
N ILE A 46 0.15 -1.29 -10.08
CA ILE A 46 -0.09 -1.53 -11.51
C ILE A 46 1.06 -0.87 -12.28
N ASP A 47 1.73 -1.63 -13.15
CA ASP A 47 2.88 -1.14 -13.94
C ASP A 47 3.96 -0.44 -13.08
N GLY A 48 4.16 -0.92 -11.85
CA GLY A 48 5.11 -0.36 -10.89
C GLY A 48 4.64 0.90 -10.15
N VAL A 49 3.46 1.43 -10.48
CA VAL A 49 2.84 2.61 -9.85
C VAL A 49 1.79 2.17 -8.84
N TRP A 50 1.79 2.82 -7.67
CA TRP A 50 0.79 2.61 -6.64
C TRP A 50 -0.47 3.45 -6.90
N GLU A 51 -1.63 2.80 -6.82
CA GLU A 51 -2.94 3.43 -6.93
C GLU A 51 -3.81 3.07 -5.73
N VAL A 52 -4.61 4.03 -5.25
CA VAL A 52 -5.58 3.81 -4.17
C VAL A 52 -6.88 3.29 -4.78
N LEU A 53 -7.29 2.08 -4.38
CA LEU A 53 -8.60 1.53 -4.71
C LEU A 53 -9.68 1.95 -3.70
N LYS A 54 -9.29 2.12 -2.44
CA LYS A 54 -10.16 2.56 -1.34
C LYS A 54 -9.31 3.29 -0.28
N SER A 55 -9.72 4.48 0.13
CA SER A 55 -8.97 5.29 1.11
C SER A 55 -8.90 4.67 2.52
N GLY A 56 -9.96 3.98 2.94
CA GLY A 56 -10.12 3.51 4.33
C GLY A 56 -10.84 4.54 5.21
N ASP A 57 -11.17 4.15 6.44
CA ASP A 57 -11.99 4.99 7.35
C ASP A 57 -11.27 6.29 7.80
N HIS A 58 -9.93 6.28 7.82
CA HIS A 58 -9.09 7.40 8.23
C HIS A 58 -8.20 7.93 7.09
N ASN A 59 -8.42 7.46 5.86
CA ASN A 59 -7.60 7.72 4.67
C ASN A 59 -6.15 7.21 4.80
N ASP A 60 -5.92 6.11 5.53
CA ASP A 60 -4.57 5.56 5.65
C ASP A 60 -4.00 5.18 4.27
N ALA A 61 -4.83 4.77 3.31
CA ALA A 61 -4.33 4.39 2.00
C ALA A 61 -3.71 5.58 1.25
N ASP A 62 -4.27 6.78 1.39
CA ASP A 62 -3.69 8.00 0.84
C ASP A 62 -2.36 8.38 1.54
N VAL A 63 -2.28 8.16 2.86
CA VAL A 63 -1.04 8.35 3.62
C VAL A 63 0.05 7.38 3.15
N VAL A 64 -0.30 6.12 2.97
CA VAL A 64 0.62 5.09 2.45
C VAL A 64 1.08 5.44 1.04
N LEU A 65 0.16 5.83 0.14
CA LEU A 65 0.50 6.23 -1.22
C LEU A 65 1.52 7.38 -1.23
N ASN A 66 1.28 8.41 -0.40
CA ASN A 66 2.18 9.54 -0.27
C ASN A 66 3.56 9.15 0.30
N ALA A 67 3.60 8.19 1.22
CA ALA A 67 4.87 7.70 1.77
C ALA A 67 5.66 6.82 0.77
N LEU A 68 4.97 6.09 -0.11
CA LEU A 68 5.58 5.25 -1.14
C LEU A 68 6.08 6.04 -2.35
N ARG A 69 5.48 7.20 -2.62
CA ARG A 69 6.03 8.20 -3.55
C ARG A 69 7.29 8.78 -2.93
N LYS A 70 8.46 8.24 -3.31
CA LYS A 70 9.75 8.83 -2.91
C LYS A 70 9.72 10.33 -3.23
N PRO A 71 10.17 11.21 -2.32
CA PRO A 71 10.48 12.57 -2.72
C PRO A 71 11.58 12.49 -3.79
N ASN A 72 11.28 13.01 -4.98
CA ASN A 72 12.31 13.25 -6.00
C ASN A 72 13.36 14.23 -5.48
#